data_AF-A0AAD6QPH6-F1
#
_entry.id   AF-A0AAD6QPH6-F1
#
_cell.length_a   1.000
_cell.length_b   1.000
_cell.length_c   1.000
_cell.angle_alpha   90.00
_cell.angle_beta   90.00
_cell.angle_gamma   90.00
#
_symmetry.space_group_name_H-M   'P 1'
#
loop_
_entity.id
_entity.type
_entity.pdbx_description
1 polymer ?
#
loop_
_entity_poly.entity_id
_entity_poly.type
_entity_poly.pdbx_seq_one_letter_code
_entity_poly.pdbx_strand_id
1 'polypeptide(L)' 'MVGANLKAETMKLMEKRSALETEMNVIIDRLCQPGGPGLSGNLVDSEGFPRSDIDIPVVRAERHRRAELRNDHKERLQRK' A
#
# COMPACT_ATOMS: atom_id res chain seq x y z
N MET A 1 -12.37 -10.26 35.16
CA MET A 1 -12.40 -10.69 33.74
C MET A 1 -11.87 -9.61 32.77
N VAL A 2 -10.78 -8.90 33.08
CA VAL A 2 -10.26 -7.81 32.23
C VAL A 2 -9.14 -8.27 31.28
N GLY A 3 -8.33 -9.26 31.69
CA GLY A 3 -7.18 -9.73 30.92
C GLY A 3 -7.51 -10.53 29.64
N ALA A 4 -8.66 -11.19 29.58
CA ALA A 4 -9.08 -11.92 28.38
C ALA A 4 -9.49 -10.97 27.23
N ASN A 5 -10.10 -9.82 27.59
CA ASN A 5 -10.55 -8.84 26.62
C ASN A 5 -9.37 -8.08 25.98
N LEU A 6 -8.36 -7.73 26.78
CA LEU A 6 -7.12 -7.11 26.31
C LEU A 6 -6.37 -7.99 25.31
N LYS A 7 -6.23 -9.29 25.58
CA LYS A 7 -5.61 -10.22 24.63
C LYS A 7 -6.38 -10.29 23.31
N ALA A 8 -7.71 -10.38 23.36
CA ALA A 8 -8.54 -10.43 22.17
C ALA A 8 -8.47 -9.12 21.35
N GLU A 9 -8.43 -7.96 22.00
CA GLU A 9 -8.26 -6.67 21.33
C GLU A 9 -6.88 -6.54 20.68
N THR A 10 -5.82 -6.94 21.37
CA THR A 10 -4.45 -6.91 20.81
C THR A 10 -4.32 -7.83 19.59
N MET A 11 -4.90 -9.04 19.63
CA MET A 11 -4.91 -9.97 18.50
C MET A 11 -5.65 -9.38 17.29
N LYS A 12 -6.83 -8.77 17.50
CA LYS A 12 -7.59 -8.10 16.43
C LYS A 12 -6.83 -6.94 15.81
N LEU A 13 -6.10 -6.17 16.61
CA LEU A 13 -5.23 -5.09 16.14
C LEU A 13 -4.06 -5.62 15.31
N MET A 14 -3.45 -6.74 15.74
CA MET A 14 -2.38 -7.41 14.99
C MET A 14 -2.87 -7.97 13.66
N GLU A 15 -4.01 -8.67 13.61
CA GLU A 15 -4.59 -9.17 12.36
C GLU A 15 -4.89 -8.04 11.37
N LYS A 16 -5.51 -6.96 11.84
CA LYS A 16 -5.79 -5.78 10.99
C LYS A 16 -4.52 -5.15 10.46
N ARG A 17 -3.46 -5.09 11.27
CA ARG A 17 -2.15 -4.59 10.85
C ARG A 17 -1.54 -5.50 9.78
N SER A 18 -1.52 -6.81 10.01
CA SER A 18 -0.99 -7.78 9.05
C SER A 18 -1.76 -7.76 7.72
N ALA A 19 -3.09 -7.62 7.76
CA ALA A 19 -3.91 -7.51 6.55
C ALA A 19 -3.54 -6.27 5.71
N LEU A 20 -3.39 -5.11 6.35
CA LEU A 20 -2.96 -3.88 5.69
C LEU A 20 -1.54 -4.00 5.12
N GLU A 21 -0.61 -4.57 5.87
CA GLU A 21 0.77 -4.80 5.42
C GLU A 21 0.81 -5.76 4.23
N THR A 22 0.01 -6.83 4.25
CA THR A 22 -0.11 -7.78 3.13
C THR A 22 -0.63 -7.09 1.88
N GLU A 23 -1.66 -6.25 2.01
CA GLU A 23 -2.23 -5.50 0.89
C GLU A 23 -1.23 -4.49 0.30
N MET A 24 -0.49 -3.79 1.17
CA MET A 24 0.60 -2.90 0.72
C MET A 24 1.69 -3.67 -0.01
N ASN A 25 2.10 -4.85 0.48
CA ASN A 25 3.10 -5.68 -0.16
C ASN A 25 2.66 -6.17 -1.53
N VAL A 26 1.40 -6.61 -1.68
CA VAL A 26 0.85 -7.00 -2.98
C VAL A 26 0.91 -5.85 -3.99
N ILE A 27 0.60 -4.62 -3.55
CA ILE A 27 0.70 -3.44 -4.41
C ILE A 27 2.17 -3.14 -4.76
N ILE A 28 3.08 -3.26 -3.80
CA ILE A 28 4.52 -3.05 -4.02
C ILE A 28 5.05 -4.07 -5.04
N ASP A 29 4.70 -5.34 -4.88
CA ASP A 29 5.17 -6.42 -5.76
C ASP A 29 4.69 -6.21 -7.19
N ARG A 30 3.45 -5.73 -7.40
CA ARG A 30 2.94 -5.38 -8.73
C ARG A 30 3.66 -4.19 -9.35
N LEU A 31 3.89 -3.14 -8.57
CA LEU A 31 4.58 -1.94 -9.05
C LEU A 31 6.08 -2.17 -9.32
N CYS A 32 6.71 -3.08 -8.58
CA CYS A 32 8.14 -3.40 -8.66
C CYS A 32 8.44 -4.65 -9.51
N GLN A 33 7.50 -5.12 -10.33
CA GLN A 33 7.79 -6.15 -11.33
C GLN A 33 8.94 -5.69 -12.27
N PRO A 34 9.69 -6.62 -12.89
CA PRO A 34 10.71 -6.28 -13.87
C PRO A 34 10.13 -5.43 -15.01
N GLY A 35 10.67 -4.22 -15.21
CA GLY A 35 10.14 -3.25 -16.19
C GLY A 35 9.01 -2.35 -15.66
N GLY A 36 8.53 -2.58 -14.44
CA GLY A 36 7.55 -1.74 -13.78
C GLY A 36 8.12 -0.36 -13.37
N PRO A 37 7.26 0.65 -13.22
CA PRO A 37 7.70 2.01 -12.88
C PRO A 37 8.03 2.16 -11.38
N GLY A 38 7.90 1.10 -10.58
CA GLY A 38 8.12 1.12 -9.15
C GLY A 38 7.18 2.07 -8.41
N LEU A 39 7.55 2.41 -7.19
CA LEU A 39 6.73 3.20 -6.27
C LEU A 39 6.69 4.70 -6.59
N SER A 40 7.71 5.21 -7.29
CA SER A 40 7.88 6.63 -7.59
C SER A 40 8.54 6.89 -8.95
N GLY A 41 8.80 5.86 -9.76
CA GLY A 41 9.44 6.05 -11.06
C GLY A 41 8.54 6.76 -12.07
N ASN A 42 9.19 7.28 -13.11
CA ASN A 42 8.55 8.05 -14.17
C ASN A 42 7.56 7.18 -14.96
N LEU A 43 6.39 7.76 -15.23
CA LEU A 43 5.34 7.15 -16.06
C LEU A 43 5.40 7.62 -17.52
N VAL A 44 6.41 8.44 -17.83
CA VAL A 44 6.70 8.96 -19.15
C VAL A 44 8.08 8.48 -19.58
N ASP A 45 8.24 8.33 -20.88
CA ASP A 45 9.52 8.01 -21.51
C ASP A 45 10.44 9.23 -21.60
N SER A 46 11.59 9.08 -22.26
CA SER A 46 12.56 10.14 -22.46
C SER A 46 12.09 11.26 -23.39
N GLU A 47 11.07 11.02 -24.21
CA GLU A 47 10.50 11.96 -25.16
C GLU A 47 9.29 12.71 -24.56
N GLY A 48 8.84 12.32 -23.37
CA GLY A 48 7.73 12.92 -22.65
C GLY A 48 6.38 12.30 -22.95
N PHE A 49 6.36 11.16 -23.65
CA PHE A 49 5.13 10.44 -23.96
C PHE A 49 4.80 9.39 -22.90
N PRO A 50 3.52 9.03 -22.74
CA PRO A 50 3.10 7.93 -21.87
C PRO A 50 3.83 6.64 -22.24
N ARG A 51 4.51 6.04 -21.26
CA ARG A 51 5.17 4.74 -21.41
C ARG A 51 4.19 3.67 -21.89
N SER A 52 4.49 3.04 -23.02
CA SER A 52 3.67 2.00 -23.64
C SER A 52 3.89 0.61 -23.04
N ASP A 53 4.97 0.43 -22.29
CA ASP A 53 5.32 -0.79 -21.56
C ASP A 53 4.45 -1.03 -20.31
N ILE A 54 3.70 -0.01 -19.86
CA ILE A 54 2.94 -0.06 -18.61
C ILE A 54 1.53 0.50 -18.76
N ASP A 55 0.59 -0.02 -17.95
CA ASP A 55 -0.73 0.59 -17.81
C ASP A 55 -0.67 1.72 -16.78
N ILE A 56 -0.53 2.96 -17.29
CA ILE A 56 -0.40 4.16 -16.46
C ILE A 56 -1.63 4.39 -15.56
N PRO A 57 -2.88 4.28 -16.05
CA PRO A 57 -4.07 4.31 -15.20
C PRO A 57 -4.00 3.33 -14.02
N VAL A 58 -3.65 2.07 -14.25
CA VAL A 58 -3.55 1.05 -13.20
C VAL A 58 -2.44 1.40 -12.20
N VAL A 59 -1.26 1.79 -12.68
CA VAL A 59 -0.15 2.19 -11.82
C VAL A 59 -0.52 3.39 -10.94
N ARG A 60 -1.25 4.36 -11.48
CA ARG A 60 -1.73 5.52 -10.71
C ARG A 60 -2.72 5.09 -9.64
N ALA A 61 -3.68 4.22 -9.97
CA ALA A 61 -4.64 3.69 -9.02
C ALA A 61 -3.95 2.90 -7.89
N GLU A 62 -2.97 2.07 -8.21
CA GLU A 62 -2.21 1.31 -7.22
C GLU A 62 -1.37 2.21 -6.31
N ARG A 63 -0.69 3.22 -6.87
CA ARG A 63 0.05 4.22 -6.07
C ARG A 63 -0.88 5.01 -5.15
N HIS A 64 -2.08 5.37 -5.63
CA HIS A 64 -3.10 6.04 -4.82
C HIS A 64 -3.56 5.16 -3.66
N ARG A 65 -3.96 3.92 -3.95
CA ARG A 65 -4.42 2.95 -2.96
C ARG A 65 -3.37 2.68 -1.88
N ARG A 66 -2.10 2.54 -2.26
CA ARG A 66 -1.00 2.43 -1.30
C ARG A 66 -0.86 3.68 -0.42
N ALA A 67 -1.04 4.87 -0.97
CA ALA A 67 -0.98 6.12 -0.20
C ALA A 67 -2.14 6.22 0.80
N GLU A 68 -3.35 5.82 0.41
CA GLU A 68 -4.52 5.71 1.29
C GLU A 68 -4.25 4.75 2.44
N LEU A 69 -3.84 3.50 2.16
CA LEU A 69 -3.52 2.51 3.20
C LEU A 69 -2.47 3.00 4.19
N ARG A 70 -1.44 3.71 3.69
CA ARG A 70 -0.41 4.31 4.54
C ARG A 70 -0.96 5.44 5.42
N ASN A 71 -1.86 6.27 4.89
CA ASN A 71 -2.48 7.35 5.64
C ASN A 71 -3.41 6.79 6.72
N ASP A 72 -4.24 5.81 6.38
CA ASP A 72 -5.11 5.09 7.31
C ASP A 72 -4.34 4.46 8.45
N HIS A 73 -3.17 3.87 8.15
CA HIS A 73 -2.30 3.30 9.16
C HIS A 73 -1.72 4.38 10.09
N LYS A 74 -1.30 5.52 9.53
CA LYS A 74 -0.80 6.66 10.32
C LYS A 74 -1.88 7.28 11.20
N GLU A 75 -3.09 7.49 10.68
CA GLU A 75 -4.20 8.06 11.46
C GLU A 75 -4.52 7.17 12.67
N ARG A 76 -4.60 5.86 12.46
CA ARG A 76 -4.84 4.90 13.55
C ARG A 76 -3.73 4.87 14.59
N LEU A 77 -2.49 5.16 14.21
CA LEU A 77 -1.36 5.23 15.14
C LEU A 77 -1.32 6.56 15.92
N GLN A 78 -1.80 7.65 15.32
CA GLN A 78 -1.76 9.00 15.90
C GLN A 78 -2.96 9.34 16.77
N ARG A 79 -4.08 8.61 16.62
CA ARG A 79 -5.26 8.73 17.49
C ARG A 79 -5.01 8.06 18.85
N LYS A 80 -4.07 8.62 19.61
CA LYS A 80 -3.87 8.40 21.05
C LYS A 80 -4.68 9.42 21.84
#